data_AF-A0A7G5Z3S2-F1
#
_entry.id   AF-A0A7G5Z3S2-F1
#
_cell.length_a   1.000
_cell.length_b   1.000
_cell.length_c   1.000
_cell.angle_alpha   90.00
_cell.angle_beta   90.00
_cell.angle_gamma   90.00
#
_symmetry.space_group_name_H-M   'P 1'
#
loop_
_entity.id
_entity.type
_entity.pdbx_description
1 polymer ?
#
loop_
_entity_poly.entity_id
_entity_poly.type
_entity_poly.pdbx_seq_one_letter_code
_entity_poly.pdbx_strand_id
1 'polypeptide(L)'
;MRKWLRKLMAGDQSAEPTQGDVERDQLGRITRVTQTLSLAEDSADGPAYPVLVPDDSLAPRLREACDWLVGQNIRLARERGLGLERNYDFDQDTGLLTLKFARGRTVVARAQILGSFDPRDRSFMWAWANPSFLPAMCEDAERAKAEGERLGLAALTIPTQTIVFDNLKPLLALAARTGGADGVYRGMVNGSTSVFMSLRLDQPARKSRAAAPVDEDMLEASHALVTAYDAEMLPIDREHHERDGEDGILRELIDRKLAIYNRYWSRTDSYWEPSSLGWPSDHDPDTKAIGFTVPHPQGGAIDIAIGKHVGETVYRIESVEGALKITDQLLDWGGGFIWPKVED
;
A
#
# COMPACT_ATOMS: atom_id res chain seq x y z
N MET A 1 -18.09 0.15 -10.89
CA MET A 1 -19.55 -0.03 -11.14
C MET A 1 -19.98 0.67 -12.44
N ARG A 2 -20.55 -0.08 -13.42
CA ARG A 2 -20.93 0.44 -14.76
C ARG A 2 -21.99 1.56 -14.67
N LYS A 3 -21.96 2.53 -15.58
CA LYS A 3 -22.79 3.76 -15.56
C LYS A 3 -24.29 3.48 -15.70
N TRP A 4 -24.69 2.48 -16.49
CA TRP A 4 -26.10 2.11 -16.69
C TRP A 4 -26.72 1.50 -15.42
N LEU A 5 -25.96 0.66 -14.69
CA LEU A 5 -26.44 0.02 -13.45
C LEU A 5 -26.77 1.04 -12.37
N ARG A 6 -25.95 2.09 -12.23
CA ARG A 6 -26.22 3.21 -11.31
C ARG A 6 -27.51 3.96 -11.66
N LYS A 7 -27.79 4.15 -12.96
CA LYS A 7 -29.02 4.80 -13.41
C LYS A 7 -30.24 3.91 -13.17
N LEU A 8 -30.12 2.61 -13.45
CA LEU A 8 -31.19 1.65 -13.20
C LEU A 8 -31.55 1.58 -11.71
N MET A 9 -30.54 1.52 -10.83
CA MET A 9 -30.73 1.60 -9.37
C MET A 9 -31.34 2.92 -8.90
N ALA A 10 -31.14 4.01 -9.64
CA ALA A 10 -31.76 5.30 -9.39
C ALA A 10 -33.19 5.42 -9.96
N GLY A 11 -33.77 4.33 -10.47
CA GLY A 11 -35.16 4.26 -10.95
C GLY A 11 -35.33 4.51 -12.45
N ASP A 12 -34.25 4.71 -13.20
CA ASP A 12 -34.30 4.91 -14.65
C ASP A 12 -34.48 3.57 -15.39
N GLN A 13 -35.73 3.24 -15.71
CA GLN A 13 -36.11 2.01 -16.42
C GLN A 13 -35.70 1.97 -17.90
N SER A 14 -35.09 3.05 -18.40
CA SER A 14 -34.49 3.13 -19.74
C SER A 14 -33.00 2.80 -19.75
N ALA A 15 -32.38 2.65 -18.57
CA ALA A 15 -30.95 2.37 -18.44
C ALA A 15 -30.65 0.87 -18.63
N GLU A 16 -30.23 0.51 -19.85
CA GLU A 16 -29.91 -0.88 -20.22
C GLU A 16 -28.40 -1.09 -20.47
N PRO A 17 -27.88 -2.31 -20.25
CA PRO A 17 -26.54 -2.70 -20.70
C PRO A 17 -26.45 -2.76 -22.22
N THR A 18 -25.27 -2.41 -22.78
CA THR A 18 -25.01 -2.54 -24.23
C THR A 18 -24.86 -4.00 -24.69
N GLN A 19 -24.60 -4.93 -23.77
CA GLN A 19 -24.46 -6.37 -24.02
C GLN A 19 -25.08 -7.14 -22.85
N GLY A 20 -26.00 -8.07 -23.10
CA GLY A 20 -26.69 -8.85 -22.07
C GLY A 20 -28.20 -8.89 -22.28
N ASP A 21 -28.87 -9.77 -21.55
CA ASP A 21 -30.30 -9.99 -21.67
C ASP A 21 -31.06 -9.13 -20.64
N VAL A 22 -32.09 -8.43 -21.10
CA VAL A 22 -32.97 -7.59 -20.29
C VAL A 22 -34.40 -8.12 -20.39
N GLU A 23 -34.95 -8.59 -19.27
CA GLU A 23 -36.36 -8.98 -19.18
C GLU A 23 -37.19 -7.80 -18.68
N ARG A 24 -38.36 -7.62 -19.28
CA ARG A 24 -39.33 -6.57 -18.91
C ARG A 24 -40.69 -7.16 -18.60
N ASP A 25 -41.42 -6.53 -17.69
CA ASP A 25 -42.82 -6.88 -17.43
C ASP A 25 -43.78 -6.29 -18.48
N GLN A 26 -45.07 -6.59 -18.33
CA GLN A 26 -46.14 -6.10 -19.23
C GLN A 26 -46.30 -4.57 -19.24
N LEU A 27 -45.73 -3.88 -18.24
CA LEU A 27 -45.73 -2.41 -18.13
C LEU A 27 -44.41 -1.81 -18.65
N GLY A 28 -43.52 -2.65 -19.21
CA GLY A 28 -42.24 -2.23 -19.76
C GLY A 28 -41.16 -1.94 -18.71
N ARG A 29 -41.32 -2.36 -17.44
CA ARG A 29 -40.29 -2.17 -16.40
C ARG A 29 -39.28 -3.31 -16.45
N ILE A 30 -38.01 -3.00 -16.23
CA ILE A 30 -36.94 -4.00 -16.17
C ILE A 30 -37.10 -4.82 -14.89
N THR A 31 -37.35 -6.12 -15.03
CA THR A 31 -37.51 -7.06 -13.90
C THR A 31 -36.27 -7.91 -13.67
N ARG A 32 -35.47 -8.14 -14.71
CA ARG A 32 -34.22 -8.88 -14.63
C ARG A 32 -33.23 -8.35 -15.65
N VAL A 33 -31.98 -8.22 -15.24
CA VAL A 33 -30.86 -8.01 -16.16
C VAL A 33 -29.85 -9.12 -15.94
N THR A 34 -29.61 -9.92 -16.97
CA THR A 34 -28.57 -10.94 -16.99
C THR A 34 -27.48 -10.46 -17.93
N GLN A 35 -26.42 -9.90 -17.37
CA GLN A 35 -25.22 -9.55 -18.13
C GLN A 35 -24.08 -10.43 -17.63
N THR A 36 -23.47 -11.19 -18.53
CA THR A 36 -22.15 -11.75 -18.28
C THR A 36 -21.19 -10.58 -18.15
N LEU A 37 -20.79 -10.28 -16.91
CA LEU A 37 -19.69 -9.36 -16.66
C LEU A 37 -18.43 -10.11 -17.08
N SER A 38 -18.01 -9.96 -18.33
CA SER A 38 -16.59 -10.10 -18.57
C SER A 38 -15.93 -8.99 -17.74
N LEU A 39 -15.07 -9.39 -16.79
CA LEU A 39 -13.81 -8.65 -16.61
C LEU A 39 -13.36 -8.37 -18.04
N ALA A 40 -13.21 -7.09 -18.42
CA ALA A 40 -12.81 -6.71 -19.78
C ALA A 40 -11.88 -7.79 -20.28
N GLU A 41 -12.29 -8.51 -21.34
CA GLU A 41 -11.63 -9.76 -21.74
C GLU A 41 -10.13 -9.54 -21.54
N ASP A 42 -9.51 -10.33 -20.65
CA ASP A 42 -8.08 -10.53 -20.71
C ASP A 42 -7.89 -10.96 -22.15
N SER A 43 -7.55 -10.00 -23.00
CA SER A 43 -7.26 -10.27 -24.38
C SER A 43 -6.11 -11.26 -24.27
N ALA A 44 -6.38 -12.51 -24.63
CA ALA A 44 -5.31 -13.50 -24.80
C ALA A 44 -4.27 -13.03 -25.84
N ASP A 45 -4.56 -11.92 -26.54
CA ASP A 45 -3.73 -11.21 -27.50
C ASP A 45 -3.01 -9.98 -26.91
N GLY A 46 -3.02 -9.78 -25.58
CA GLY A 46 -2.09 -8.86 -24.93
C GLY A 46 -0.64 -9.19 -25.34
N PRO A 47 0.24 -8.19 -25.50
CA PRO A 47 1.62 -8.44 -25.92
C PRO A 47 2.29 -9.45 -25.00
N ALA A 48 2.73 -10.58 -25.57
CA ALA A 48 3.42 -11.62 -24.82
C ALA A 48 4.83 -11.13 -24.44
N TYR A 49 4.97 -10.59 -23.23
CA TYR A 49 6.28 -10.23 -22.68
C TYR A 49 6.94 -11.46 -22.04
N PRO A 50 8.27 -11.56 -22.10
CA PRO A 50 9.00 -12.62 -21.42
C PRO A 50 8.63 -12.64 -19.92
N VAL A 51 8.29 -13.84 -19.43
CA VAL A 51 8.10 -14.09 -18.00
C VAL A 51 9.48 -14.22 -17.39
N LEU A 52 9.79 -13.36 -16.42
CA LEU A 52 11.03 -13.47 -15.68
C LEU A 52 10.87 -14.41 -14.50
N VAL A 53 11.72 -15.43 -14.50
CA VAL A 53 11.94 -16.28 -13.33
C VAL A 53 13.10 -15.66 -12.55
N PRO A 54 12.95 -15.44 -11.24
CA PRO A 54 14.06 -14.99 -10.40
C PRO A 54 15.24 -15.95 -10.54
N ASP A 55 16.43 -15.41 -10.80
CA ASP A 55 17.67 -16.17 -10.75
C ASP A 55 18.07 -16.33 -9.28
N ASP A 56 18.13 -17.57 -8.78
CA ASP A 56 18.46 -17.87 -7.38
C ASP A 56 19.81 -17.27 -6.95
N SER A 57 20.74 -17.07 -7.89
CA SER A 57 22.03 -16.42 -7.60
C SER A 57 21.87 -14.95 -7.17
N LEU A 58 20.73 -14.32 -7.45
CA LEU A 58 20.39 -12.97 -7.03
C LEU A 58 19.72 -12.87 -5.68
N ALA A 59 19.21 -13.98 -5.13
CA ALA A 59 18.41 -13.96 -3.92
C ALA A 59 19.10 -13.22 -2.75
N PRO A 60 20.41 -13.40 -2.46
CA PRO A 60 21.07 -12.65 -1.39
C PRO A 60 21.12 -11.14 -1.64
N ARG A 61 21.40 -10.72 -2.87
CA ARG A 61 21.51 -9.30 -3.24
C ARG A 61 20.16 -8.60 -3.24
N LEU A 62 19.13 -9.30 -3.72
CA LEU A 62 17.75 -8.84 -3.64
C LEU A 62 17.31 -8.72 -2.19
N ARG A 63 17.64 -9.70 -1.33
CA ARG A 63 17.35 -9.65 0.10
C ARG A 63 17.95 -8.43 0.77
N GLU A 64 19.25 -8.18 0.57
CA GLU A 64 19.90 -6.98 1.12
C GLU A 64 19.26 -5.67 0.60
N ALA A 65 18.86 -5.64 -0.67
CA ALA A 65 18.19 -4.46 -1.23
C ALA A 65 16.81 -4.23 -0.62
N CYS A 66 16.05 -5.31 -0.38
CA CYS A 66 14.77 -5.26 0.32
C CYS A 66 14.94 -4.74 1.76
N ASP A 67 15.87 -5.31 2.53
CA ASP A 67 16.15 -4.88 3.91
C ASP A 67 16.55 -3.41 3.96
N TRP A 68 17.40 -2.99 3.02
CA TRP A 68 17.77 -1.59 2.85
C TRP A 68 16.55 -0.70 2.60
N LEU A 69 15.66 -1.08 1.66
CA LEU A 69 14.50 -0.27 1.32
C LEU A 69 13.48 -0.21 2.47
N VAL A 70 13.26 -1.31 3.20
CA VAL A 70 12.42 -1.31 4.40
C VAL A 70 12.97 -0.33 5.44
N GLY A 71 14.27 -0.38 5.72
CA GLY A 71 14.92 0.56 6.63
C GLY A 71 14.80 2.02 6.17
N GLN A 72 14.94 2.28 4.87
CA GLN A 72 14.74 3.62 4.32
C GLN A 72 13.29 4.10 4.44
N ASN A 73 12.30 3.26 4.15
CA ASN A 73 10.89 3.64 4.27
C ASN A 73 10.54 3.99 5.71
N ILE A 74 10.99 3.19 6.69
CA ILE A 74 10.79 3.47 8.11
C ILE A 74 11.42 4.81 8.49
N ARG A 75 12.67 5.05 8.06
CA ARG A 75 13.35 6.33 8.29
C ARG A 75 12.59 7.50 7.69
N LEU A 76 12.12 7.38 6.44
CA LEU A 76 11.37 8.43 5.75
C LEU A 76 10.01 8.69 6.40
N ALA A 77 9.30 7.64 6.83
CA ALA A 77 8.08 7.77 7.60
C ALA A 77 8.33 8.52 8.92
N ARG A 78 9.39 8.16 9.64
CA ARG A 78 9.75 8.77 10.94
C ARG A 78 10.20 10.23 10.82
N GLU A 79 11.14 10.51 9.91
CA GLU A 79 11.79 11.82 9.80
C GLU A 79 10.97 12.83 9.02
N ARG A 80 10.22 12.35 8.01
CA ARG A 80 9.54 13.20 7.04
C ARG A 80 8.03 12.98 7.03
N GLY A 81 7.51 11.99 7.75
CA GLY A 81 6.08 11.68 7.76
C GLY A 81 5.57 11.13 6.43
N LEU A 82 6.43 10.56 5.58
CA LEU A 82 6.00 9.89 4.35
C LEU A 82 5.02 8.76 4.69
N GLY A 83 4.08 8.52 3.79
CA GLY A 83 2.89 7.68 4.00
C GLY A 83 1.66 8.47 4.44
N LEU A 84 1.80 9.74 4.84
CA LEU A 84 0.70 10.64 5.19
C LEU A 84 0.44 11.74 4.15
N GLU A 85 1.18 11.74 3.05
CA GLU A 85 0.91 12.67 1.96
C GLU A 85 -0.48 12.41 1.38
N ARG A 86 -1.17 13.49 1.03
CA ARG A 86 -2.51 13.44 0.42
C ARG A 86 -2.46 13.34 -1.08
N ASN A 87 -1.38 13.85 -1.66
CA ASN A 87 -1.16 13.87 -3.09
C ASN A 87 0.32 14.09 -3.38
N TYR A 88 0.73 13.78 -4.61
CA TYR A 88 2.06 14.08 -5.12
C TYR A 88 1.95 14.84 -6.45
N ASP A 89 3.06 15.42 -6.86
CA ASP A 89 3.25 16.02 -8.17
C ASP A 89 4.67 15.69 -8.62
N PHE A 90 4.86 15.30 -9.88
CA PHE A 90 6.17 15.01 -10.42
C PHE A 90 6.34 15.71 -11.76
N ASP A 91 7.40 16.51 -11.83
CA ASP A 91 7.76 17.28 -13.01
C ASP A 91 9.02 16.66 -13.64
N GLN A 92 8.87 16.13 -14.86
CA GLN A 92 9.98 15.49 -15.58
C GLN A 92 11.02 16.51 -16.09
N ASP A 93 10.62 17.76 -16.35
CA ASP A 93 11.55 18.79 -16.84
C ASP A 93 12.50 19.22 -15.73
N THR A 94 12.01 19.27 -14.49
CA THR A 94 12.82 19.65 -13.31
C THR A 94 13.35 18.46 -12.51
N GLY A 95 12.75 17.28 -12.68
CA GLY A 95 13.05 16.08 -11.91
C GLY A 95 12.63 16.18 -10.44
N LEU A 96 11.65 17.03 -10.11
CA LEU A 96 11.22 17.28 -8.75
C LEU A 96 9.92 16.52 -8.43
N LEU A 97 9.98 15.69 -7.39
CA LEU A 97 8.83 15.07 -6.74
C LEU A 97 8.40 15.92 -5.55
N THR A 98 7.18 16.46 -5.62
CA THR A 98 6.58 17.26 -4.54
C THR A 98 5.47 16.49 -3.86
N LEU A 99 5.71 16.08 -2.62
CA LEU A 99 4.73 15.42 -1.75
C LEU A 99 3.96 16.47 -0.95
N LYS A 100 2.63 16.42 -1.01
CA LYS A 100 1.74 17.42 -0.41
C LYS A 100 1.00 16.82 0.78
N PHE A 101 1.14 17.43 1.95
CA PHE A 101 0.54 16.99 3.20
C PHE A 101 -0.61 17.91 3.62
N ALA A 102 -1.31 17.51 4.69
CA ALA A 102 -2.29 18.37 5.35
C ALA A 102 -1.68 19.72 5.78
N ARG A 103 -2.52 20.75 5.89
CA ARG A 103 -2.15 22.12 6.32
C ARG A 103 -1.04 22.77 5.48
N GLY A 104 -0.90 22.38 4.21
CA GLY A 104 0.01 23.02 3.25
C GLY A 104 1.49 22.66 3.42
N ARG A 105 1.84 21.70 4.29
CA ARG A 105 3.22 21.20 4.39
C ARG A 105 3.57 20.45 3.10
N THR A 106 4.79 20.67 2.60
CA THR A 106 5.33 19.94 1.44
C THR A 106 6.70 19.35 1.74
N VAL A 107 7.00 18.21 1.11
CA VAL A 107 8.35 17.65 1.03
C VAL A 107 8.71 17.58 -0.45
N VAL A 108 9.87 18.11 -0.81
CA VAL A 108 10.38 18.11 -2.19
C VAL A 108 11.62 17.23 -2.23
N ALA A 109 11.66 16.31 -3.19
CA ALA A 109 12.78 15.41 -3.47
C ALA A 109 13.17 15.53 -4.94
N ARG A 110 14.46 15.34 -5.26
CA ARG A 110 14.83 14.96 -6.63
C ARG A 110 14.39 13.52 -6.85
N ALA A 111 13.96 13.21 -8.07
CA ALA A 111 13.58 11.87 -8.42
C ALA A 111 14.11 11.44 -9.79
N GLN A 112 14.26 10.14 -9.94
CA GLN A 112 14.47 9.48 -11.23
C GLN A 112 13.43 8.40 -11.38
N ILE A 113 12.95 8.18 -12.60
CA ILE A 113 11.96 7.16 -12.91
C ILE A 113 12.69 5.82 -13.06
N LEU A 114 12.22 4.82 -12.34
CA LEU A 114 12.72 3.44 -12.42
C LEU A 114 11.96 2.64 -13.47
N GLY A 115 10.65 2.84 -13.56
CA GLY A 115 9.81 2.19 -14.56
C GLY A 115 8.32 2.34 -14.25
N SER A 116 7.51 1.67 -15.06
CA SER A 116 6.05 1.65 -14.94
C SER A 116 5.50 0.23 -14.92
N PHE A 117 4.47 -0.01 -14.12
CA PHE A 117 3.77 -1.29 -14.01
C PHE A 117 2.28 -1.12 -14.30
N ASP A 118 1.75 -1.91 -15.24
CA ASP A 118 0.32 -2.06 -15.46
C ASP A 118 -0.18 -3.35 -14.78
N PRO A 119 -1.02 -3.23 -13.73
CA PRO A 119 -1.53 -4.41 -13.03
C PRO A 119 -2.47 -5.25 -13.89
N ARG A 120 -3.08 -4.70 -14.96
CA ARG A 120 -3.98 -5.45 -15.85
C ARG A 120 -3.21 -6.46 -16.68
N ASP A 121 -2.11 -5.99 -17.28
CA ASP A 121 -1.27 -6.82 -18.15
C ASP A 121 -0.19 -7.57 -17.35
N ARG A 122 -0.07 -7.29 -16.04
CA ARG A 122 1.05 -7.72 -15.18
C ARG A 122 2.40 -7.40 -15.83
N SER A 123 2.47 -6.25 -16.51
CA SER A 123 3.63 -5.86 -17.30
C SER A 123 4.40 -4.76 -16.60
N PHE A 124 5.72 -4.93 -16.54
CA PHE A 124 6.65 -3.90 -16.07
C PHE A 124 7.56 -3.48 -17.22
N MET A 125 7.69 -2.17 -17.42
CA MET A 125 8.61 -1.58 -18.38
C MET A 125 9.61 -0.70 -17.64
N TRP A 126 10.89 -0.95 -17.86
CA TRP A 126 11.96 -0.12 -17.31
C TRP A 126 11.94 1.28 -17.92
N ALA A 127 12.36 2.29 -17.17
CA ALA A 127 12.32 3.67 -17.63
C ALA A 127 13.22 3.93 -18.86
N TRP A 128 14.39 3.29 -18.92
CA TRP A 128 15.30 3.38 -20.08
C TRP A 128 14.69 2.82 -21.37
N ALA A 129 13.62 2.02 -21.28
CA ALA A 129 12.89 1.46 -22.41
C ALA A 129 11.63 2.23 -22.78
N ASN A 130 11.20 3.20 -21.95
CA ASN A 130 9.94 3.90 -22.13
C ASN A 130 10.16 5.25 -22.82
N PRO A 131 9.74 5.43 -24.09
CA PRO A 131 9.96 6.68 -24.83
C PRO A 131 9.15 7.87 -24.31
N SER A 132 8.18 7.63 -23.42
CA SER A 132 7.38 8.69 -22.79
C SER A 132 8.10 9.37 -21.64
N PHE A 133 9.23 8.82 -21.19
CA PHE A 133 10.06 9.41 -20.14
C PHE A 133 11.24 10.17 -20.74
N LEU A 134 11.53 11.34 -20.19
CA LEU A 134 12.70 12.10 -20.61
C LEU A 134 13.98 11.32 -20.25
N PRO A 135 14.97 11.21 -21.16
CA PRO A 135 16.20 10.45 -20.88
C PRO A 135 16.93 10.89 -19.61
N ALA A 136 16.88 12.19 -19.29
CA ALA A 136 17.46 12.75 -18.07
C ALA A 136 16.80 12.25 -16.77
N MET A 137 15.62 11.65 -16.86
CA MET A 137 14.89 11.06 -15.72
C MET A 137 15.15 9.57 -15.56
N CYS A 138 15.91 8.94 -16.46
CA CYS A 138 16.07 7.48 -16.49
C CYS A 138 17.42 7.00 -15.92
N GLU A 139 18.25 7.89 -15.34
CA GLU A 139 19.64 7.56 -15.00
C GLU A 139 19.76 6.39 -14.02
N ASP A 140 18.86 6.27 -13.05
CA ASP A 140 18.86 5.16 -12.09
C ASP A 140 18.47 3.83 -12.73
N ALA A 141 17.52 3.86 -13.66
CA ALA A 141 17.15 2.69 -14.44
C ALA A 141 18.31 2.27 -15.37
N GLU A 142 19.01 3.23 -15.99
CA GLU A 142 20.20 2.97 -16.82
C GLU A 142 21.35 2.36 -16.00
N ARG A 143 21.58 2.86 -14.78
CA ARG A 143 22.55 2.24 -13.85
C ARG A 143 22.16 0.80 -13.50
N ALA A 144 20.87 0.53 -13.27
CA ALA A 144 20.39 -0.82 -13.04
C ALA A 144 20.59 -1.73 -14.27
N LYS A 145 20.35 -1.22 -15.48
CA LYS A 145 20.62 -1.94 -16.73
C LYS A 145 22.10 -2.27 -16.88
N ALA A 146 22.98 -1.31 -16.67
CA ALA A 146 24.43 -1.51 -16.76
C ALA A 146 24.92 -2.55 -15.74
N GLU A 147 24.39 -2.54 -14.52
CA GLU A 147 24.68 -3.56 -13.51
C GLU A 147 24.15 -4.94 -13.95
N GLY A 148 22.96 -4.98 -14.55
CA GLY A 148 22.39 -6.18 -15.15
C GLY A 148 23.26 -6.76 -16.26
N GLU A 149 23.77 -5.93 -17.17
CA GLU A 149 24.69 -6.34 -18.23
C GLU A 149 25.99 -6.90 -17.65
N ARG A 150 26.56 -6.24 -16.64
CA ARG A 150 27.79 -6.67 -15.97
C ARG A 150 27.64 -8.02 -15.28
N LEU A 151 26.45 -8.32 -14.76
CA LEU A 151 26.15 -9.53 -14.00
C LEU A 151 25.44 -10.62 -14.83
N GLY A 152 25.06 -10.33 -16.08
CA GLY A 152 24.32 -11.26 -16.93
C GLY A 152 22.85 -11.43 -16.54
N LEU A 153 22.21 -10.41 -15.97
CA LEU A 153 20.88 -10.49 -15.36
C LEU A 153 19.80 -10.01 -16.33
N ALA A 154 19.06 -10.96 -16.88
CA ALA A 154 17.93 -10.67 -17.76
C ALA A 154 16.89 -9.75 -17.09
N ALA A 155 16.68 -9.89 -15.78
CA ALA A 155 15.67 -9.13 -15.04
C ALA A 155 15.87 -7.60 -15.03
N LEU A 156 17.09 -7.13 -15.28
CA LEU A 156 17.42 -5.70 -15.34
C LEU A 156 17.68 -5.20 -16.77
N THR A 157 17.78 -6.11 -17.74
CA THR A 157 18.20 -5.82 -19.12
C THR A 157 17.11 -6.08 -20.16
N ILE A 158 16.05 -6.79 -19.79
CA ILE A 158 14.85 -6.95 -20.61
C ILE A 158 14.00 -5.67 -20.53
N PRO A 159 13.63 -5.03 -21.66
CA PRO A 159 12.90 -3.75 -21.66
C PRO A 159 11.53 -3.81 -21.01
N THR A 160 10.76 -4.85 -21.30
CA THR A 160 9.40 -5.06 -20.79
C THR A 160 9.18 -6.53 -20.48
N GLN A 161 8.60 -6.80 -19.33
CA GLN A 161 8.51 -8.14 -18.75
C GLN A 161 7.14 -8.38 -18.11
N THR A 162 6.67 -9.63 -18.17
CA THR A 162 5.54 -10.08 -17.36
C THR A 162 6.05 -10.44 -15.97
N ILE A 163 5.53 -9.78 -14.93
CA ILE A 163 5.96 -9.96 -13.54
C ILE A 163 4.81 -9.67 -12.57
N VAL A 164 4.73 -10.45 -11.49
CA VAL A 164 3.81 -10.12 -10.38
C VAL A 164 4.40 -9.02 -9.52
N PHE A 165 3.55 -8.19 -8.92
CA PHE A 165 4.02 -7.01 -8.20
C PHE A 165 4.99 -7.34 -7.05
N ASP A 166 4.79 -8.44 -6.34
CA ASP A 166 5.70 -8.86 -5.27
C ASP A 166 7.12 -9.20 -5.77
N ASN A 167 7.24 -9.81 -6.95
CA ASN A 167 8.55 -10.10 -7.56
C ASN A 167 9.22 -8.85 -8.15
N LEU A 168 8.45 -7.79 -8.41
CA LEU A 168 8.98 -6.53 -8.92
C LEU A 168 9.65 -5.69 -7.82
N LYS A 169 9.13 -5.69 -6.60
CA LYS A 169 9.63 -4.82 -5.51
C LYS A 169 11.12 -5.02 -5.20
N PRO A 170 11.66 -6.26 -5.14
CA PRO A 170 13.10 -6.47 -4.95
C PRO A 170 13.96 -5.87 -6.06
N LEU A 171 13.50 -5.91 -7.31
CA LEU A 171 14.21 -5.31 -8.45
C LEU A 171 14.22 -3.77 -8.34
N LEU A 172 13.11 -3.17 -7.94
CA LEU A 172 13.00 -1.73 -7.71
C LEU A 172 13.90 -1.28 -6.54
N ALA A 173 13.93 -2.07 -5.46
CA ALA A 173 14.82 -1.82 -4.33
C ALA A 173 16.29 -1.86 -4.74
N LEU A 174 16.68 -2.87 -5.54
CA LEU A 174 18.03 -2.99 -6.07
C LEU A 174 18.39 -1.82 -7.00
N ALA A 175 17.49 -1.44 -7.91
CA ALA A 175 17.71 -0.32 -8.82
C ALA A 175 17.90 1.00 -8.07
N ALA A 176 17.04 1.28 -7.08
CA ALA A 176 17.15 2.48 -6.25
C ALA A 176 18.44 2.50 -5.41
N ARG A 177 18.82 1.36 -4.80
CA ARG A 177 20.06 1.22 -4.04
C ARG A 177 21.28 1.45 -4.93
N THR A 178 21.32 0.84 -6.11
CA THR A 178 22.40 1.03 -7.11
C THR A 178 22.50 2.48 -7.59
N GLY A 179 21.36 3.17 -7.67
CA GLY A 179 21.29 4.60 -7.96
C GLY A 179 21.77 5.52 -6.83
N GLY A 180 21.98 5.00 -5.61
CA GLY A 180 22.28 5.84 -4.44
C GLY A 180 21.10 6.72 -4.03
N ALA A 181 19.87 6.21 -4.18
CA ALA A 181 18.66 6.89 -3.75
C ALA A 181 18.48 6.83 -2.22
N ASP A 182 17.53 7.60 -1.69
CA ASP A 182 17.06 7.54 -0.30
C ASP A 182 15.86 6.61 -0.13
N GLY A 183 15.22 6.17 -1.22
CA GLY A 183 14.03 5.32 -1.17
C GLY A 183 13.33 5.23 -2.53
N VAL A 184 12.15 4.62 -2.54
CA VAL A 184 11.28 4.49 -3.72
C VAL A 184 9.90 5.03 -3.41
N TYR A 185 9.39 5.89 -4.29
CA TYR A 185 8.03 6.39 -4.27
C TYR A 185 7.21 5.78 -5.40
N ARG A 186 6.03 5.27 -5.09
CA ARG A 186 5.04 4.77 -6.04
C ARG A 186 4.02 5.87 -6.33
N GLY A 187 4.05 6.38 -7.56
CA GLY A 187 3.02 7.26 -8.09
C GLY A 187 1.96 6.48 -8.88
N MET A 188 0.68 6.71 -8.60
CA MET A 188 -0.42 6.16 -9.39
C MET A 188 -0.82 7.12 -10.51
N VAL A 189 -0.67 6.68 -11.77
CA VAL A 189 -1.08 7.41 -12.97
C VAL A 189 -2.31 6.76 -13.60
N ASN A 190 -3.22 7.60 -14.10
CA ASN A 190 -4.46 7.19 -14.78
C ASN A 190 -5.35 6.22 -13.97
N GLY A 191 -5.20 6.19 -12.65
CA GLY A 191 -6.03 5.41 -11.73
C GLY A 191 -5.67 3.93 -11.57
N SER A 192 -4.72 3.39 -12.35
CA SER A 192 -4.32 1.97 -12.22
C SER A 192 -2.83 1.70 -12.47
N THR A 193 -2.18 2.44 -13.37
CA THR A 193 -0.77 2.23 -13.68
C THR A 193 0.10 2.81 -12.57
N SER A 194 1.10 2.06 -12.13
CA SER A 194 2.09 2.55 -11.16
C SER A 194 3.33 3.04 -11.89
N VAL A 195 3.86 4.19 -11.50
CA VAL A 195 5.20 4.67 -11.87
C VAL A 195 6.04 4.69 -10.61
N PHE A 196 7.23 4.09 -10.68
CA PHE A 196 8.14 4.02 -9.56
C PHE A 196 9.25 5.04 -9.76
N MET A 197 9.48 5.83 -8.73
CA MET A 197 10.48 6.88 -8.71
C MET A 197 11.46 6.61 -7.58
N SER A 198 12.75 6.55 -7.85
CA SER A 198 13.74 6.70 -6.80
C SER A 198 13.70 8.15 -6.30
N LEU A 199 13.84 8.36 -5.00
CA LEU A 199 13.82 9.70 -4.41
C LEU A 199 15.16 10.02 -3.76
N ARG A 200 15.58 11.29 -3.83
CA ARG A 200 16.75 11.86 -3.15
C ARG A 200 16.33 13.13 -2.44
N LEU A 201 16.52 13.17 -1.13
CA LEU A 201 16.20 14.33 -0.32
C LEU A 201 17.43 15.24 -0.23
N ASP A 202 17.58 16.13 -1.22
CA ASP A 202 18.70 17.07 -1.34
C ASP A 202 18.91 18.03 -0.16
N GLN A 203 17.90 18.18 0.71
CA GLN A 203 17.96 19.10 1.84
C GLN A 203 17.88 18.34 3.17
N PRO A 204 18.78 18.63 4.14
CA PRO A 204 18.46 18.32 5.54
C PRO A 204 17.08 18.92 5.84
N ALA A 205 16.27 18.23 6.63
CA ALA A 205 14.91 18.69 6.96
C ALA A 205 14.96 20.18 7.26
N ARG A 206 14.38 20.99 6.35
CA ARG A 206 14.31 22.43 6.54
C ARG A 206 13.74 22.60 7.94
N LYS A 207 14.35 23.46 8.77
CA LYS A 207 13.80 23.83 10.08
C LYS A 207 12.47 24.59 9.86
N SER A 208 11.49 24.01 9.17
CA SER A 208 10.09 24.35 9.42
C SER A 208 9.92 24.12 10.91
N ARG A 209 9.51 25.17 11.64
CA ARG A 209 9.20 25.19 13.08
C ARG A 209 9.56 23.85 13.73
N ALA A 210 10.80 23.74 14.22
CA ALA A 210 11.48 22.49 14.60
C ALA A 210 10.45 21.39 14.88
N ALA A 211 10.39 20.37 14.00
CA ALA A 211 9.58 19.19 14.28
C ALA A 211 9.83 18.84 15.74
N ALA A 212 8.75 18.74 16.52
CA ALA A 212 8.89 18.49 17.95
C ALA A 212 9.83 17.28 18.12
N PRO A 213 10.75 17.31 19.10
CA PRO A 213 11.60 16.15 19.36
C PRO A 213 10.74 14.89 19.38
N VAL A 214 11.21 13.84 18.72
CA VAL A 214 10.52 12.55 18.76
C VAL A 214 10.46 12.13 20.22
N ASP A 215 9.26 11.98 20.73
CA ASP A 215 9.01 11.50 22.09
C ASP A 215 9.08 9.97 22.05
N GLU A 216 10.29 9.44 22.24
CA GLU A 216 10.57 8.00 22.20
C GLU A 216 9.75 7.23 23.24
N ASP A 217 9.57 7.80 24.44
CA ASP A 217 8.77 7.18 25.50
C ASP A 217 7.30 7.05 25.07
N MET A 218 6.77 8.07 24.38
CA MET A 218 5.42 8.01 23.81
C MET A 218 5.30 7.00 22.67
N LEU A 219 6.32 6.87 21.80
CA LEU A 219 6.31 5.85 20.75
C LEU A 219 6.31 4.44 21.34
N GLU A 220 7.16 4.18 22.32
CA GLU A 220 7.23 2.89 23.02
C GLU A 220 5.91 2.58 23.73
N ALA A 221 5.35 3.55 24.44
CA ALA A 221 4.05 3.39 25.11
C ALA A 221 2.90 3.17 24.11
N SER A 222 2.96 3.78 22.93
CA SER A 222 1.98 3.58 21.85
C SER A 222 2.07 2.17 21.26
N HIS A 223 3.28 1.66 21.05
CA HIS A 223 3.49 0.28 20.60
C HIS A 223 2.98 -0.73 21.64
N ALA A 224 3.31 -0.51 22.92
CA ALA A 224 2.85 -1.35 24.02
C ALA A 224 1.32 -1.36 24.15
N LEU A 225 0.65 -0.22 23.94
CA LEU A 225 -0.82 -0.13 23.90
C LEU A 225 -1.41 -1.04 22.83
N VAL A 226 -0.86 -1.00 21.61
CA VAL A 226 -1.36 -1.82 20.48
C VAL A 226 -1.07 -3.30 20.70
N THR A 227 0.11 -3.63 21.21
CA THR A 227 0.47 -5.02 21.52
C THR A 227 -0.48 -5.60 22.57
N ALA A 228 -0.83 -4.83 23.61
CA ALA A 228 -1.79 -5.25 24.62
C ALA A 228 -3.21 -5.41 24.04
N TYR A 229 -3.65 -4.48 23.19
CA TYR A 229 -4.92 -4.58 22.46
C TYR A 229 -5.01 -5.86 21.63
N ASP A 230 -4.00 -6.13 20.80
CA ASP A 230 -3.96 -7.32 19.94
C ASP A 230 -3.90 -8.61 20.76
N ALA A 231 -3.12 -8.64 21.84
CA ALA A 231 -3.00 -9.80 22.72
C ALA A 231 -4.33 -10.15 23.41
N GLU A 232 -5.19 -9.17 23.68
CA GLU A 232 -6.52 -9.42 24.23
C GLU A 232 -7.56 -9.81 23.16
N MET A 233 -7.41 -9.32 21.93
CA MET A 233 -8.32 -9.64 20.82
C MET A 233 -8.07 -11.03 20.23
N LEU A 234 -6.80 -11.44 20.08
CA LEU A 234 -6.42 -12.69 19.41
C LEU A 234 -7.07 -13.95 19.99
N PRO A 235 -7.18 -14.15 21.33
CA PRO A 235 -7.85 -15.31 21.88
C PRO A 235 -9.32 -15.43 21.47
N ILE A 236 -10.01 -14.31 21.23
CA ILE A 236 -11.41 -14.31 20.81
C ILE A 236 -11.54 -14.75 19.35
N ASP A 237 -10.68 -14.25 18.46
CA ASP A 237 -10.67 -14.68 17.07
C ASP A 237 -10.29 -16.17 16.94
N ARG A 238 -9.34 -16.63 17.77
CA ARG A 238 -8.96 -18.04 17.85
C ARG A 238 -10.13 -18.91 18.32
N GLU A 239 -10.81 -18.49 19.38
CA GLU A 239 -11.99 -19.20 19.90
C GLU A 239 -13.09 -19.29 18.83
N HIS A 240 -13.32 -18.22 18.06
CA HIS A 240 -14.25 -18.26 16.94
C HIS A 240 -13.86 -19.29 15.90
N HIS A 241 -12.58 -19.31 15.50
CA HIS A 241 -12.07 -20.24 14.51
C HIS A 241 -12.17 -21.70 14.98
N GLU A 242 -11.91 -21.96 16.26
CA GLU A 242 -11.99 -23.30 16.87
C GLU A 242 -13.44 -23.80 17.01
N ARG A 243 -14.40 -22.89 17.16
CA ARG A 243 -15.83 -23.17 17.41
C ARG A 243 -16.72 -22.76 16.24
N ASP A 244 -16.16 -22.69 15.03
CA ASP A 244 -16.88 -22.23 13.85
C ASP A 244 -18.13 -23.11 13.58
N GLY A 245 -19.26 -22.46 13.31
CA GLY A 245 -20.56 -23.12 13.11
C GLY A 245 -21.40 -23.35 14.37
N GLU A 246 -20.96 -22.98 15.57
CA GLU A 246 -21.80 -22.99 16.77
C GLU A 246 -22.82 -21.83 16.78
N ASP A 247 -24.11 -22.16 16.98
CA ASP A 247 -25.17 -21.14 17.02
C ASP A 247 -25.04 -20.22 18.23
N GLY A 248 -25.14 -18.90 17.99
CA GLY A 248 -25.16 -17.87 19.03
C GLY A 248 -23.79 -17.42 19.56
N ILE A 249 -22.71 -18.14 19.24
CA ILE A 249 -21.35 -17.81 19.69
C ILE A 249 -20.86 -16.45 19.14
N LEU A 250 -21.22 -16.13 17.89
CA LEU A 250 -20.76 -14.91 17.20
C LEU A 250 -21.12 -13.64 17.99
N ARG A 251 -22.33 -13.58 18.55
CA ARG A 251 -22.79 -12.41 19.29
C ARG A 251 -22.00 -12.23 20.59
N GLU A 252 -21.80 -13.31 21.33
CA GLU A 252 -21.02 -13.32 22.57
C GLU A 252 -19.57 -12.84 22.33
N LEU A 253 -18.92 -13.38 21.29
CA LEU A 253 -17.54 -13.04 20.96
C LEU A 253 -17.42 -11.58 20.48
N ILE A 254 -18.38 -11.08 19.69
CA ILE A 254 -18.43 -9.66 19.31
C ILE A 254 -18.61 -8.76 20.54
N ASP A 255 -19.52 -9.08 21.46
CA ASP A 255 -19.72 -8.29 22.68
C ASP A 255 -18.44 -8.26 23.56
N ARG A 256 -17.67 -9.36 23.59
CA ARG A 256 -16.34 -9.42 24.23
C ARG A 256 -15.31 -8.52 23.52
N LYS A 257 -15.23 -8.55 22.18
CA LYS A 257 -14.36 -7.64 21.41
C LYS A 257 -14.75 -6.18 21.64
N LEU A 258 -16.05 -5.86 21.67
CA LEU A 258 -16.53 -4.51 21.97
C LEU A 258 -16.08 -4.02 23.35
N ALA A 259 -16.09 -4.89 24.37
CA ALA A 259 -15.59 -4.54 25.70
C ALA A 259 -14.08 -4.21 25.69
N ILE A 260 -13.28 -4.94 24.90
CA ILE A 260 -11.85 -4.64 24.69
C ILE A 260 -11.70 -3.33 23.91
N TYR A 261 -12.39 -3.20 22.77
CA TYR A 261 -12.39 -2.00 21.93
C TYR A 261 -12.64 -0.74 22.78
N ASN A 262 -13.68 -0.73 23.63
CA ASN A 262 -14.01 0.42 24.48
C ASN A 262 -12.91 0.77 25.52
N ARG A 263 -12.02 -0.17 25.88
CA ARG A 263 -10.87 0.12 26.75
C ARG A 263 -9.71 0.76 26.00
N TYR A 264 -9.45 0.34 24.76
CA TYR A 264 -8.27 0.76 24.01
C TYR A 264 -8.54 1.92 23.04
N TRP A 265 -9.76 2.00 22.52
CA TRP A 265 -10.17 2.99 21.55
C TRP A 265 -10.86 4.19 22.18
N SER A 266 -10.81 5.33 21.49
CA SER A 266 -11.59 6.51 21.80
C SER A 266 -12.09 7.15 20.51
N ARG A 267 -13.39 6.99 20.25
CA ARG A 267 -14.10 7.54 19.10
C ARG A 267 -15.54 7.85 19.47
N THR A 268 -16.16 8.77 18.72
CA THR A 268 -17.57 9.13 18.87
C THR A 268 -18.49 8.43 17.87
N ASP A 269 -17.91 7.66 16.94
CA ASP A 269 -18.63 6.86 15.95
C ASP A 269 -18.32 5.37 16.14
N SER A 270 -19.12 4.53 15.49
CA SER A 270 -18.99 3.08 15.51
C SER A 270 -18.22 2.53 14.31
N TYR A 271 -17.48 3.38 13.56
CA TYR A 271 -16.91 2.98 12.27
C TYR A 271 -15.89 1.83 12.41
N TRP A 272 -15.13 1.85 13.51
CA TRP A 272 -14.12 0.83 13.83
C TRP A 272 -14.57 -0.16 14.89
N GLU A 273 -15.84 -0.13 15.29
CA GLU A 273 -16.34 -1.13 16.23
C GLU A 273 -16.23 -2.53 15.61
N PRO A 274 -15.70 -3.53 16.35
CA PRO A 274 -15.56 -4.88 15.84
C PRO A 274 -16.92 -5.45 15.45
N SER A 275 -17.09 -5.71 14.16
CA SER A 275 -18.31 -6.31 13.60
C SER A 275 -18.08 -7.69 12.98
N SER A 276 -16.85 -8.21 13.06
CA SER A 276 -16.45 -9.49 12.49
C SER A 276 -15.37 -10.16 13.33
N LEU A 277 -15.27 -11.47 13.11
CA LEU A 277 -14.21 -12.32 13.62
C LEU A 277 -13.51 -12.87 12.37
N GLY A 278 -12.21 -12.64 12.27
CA GLY A 278 -11.42 -12.97 11.08
C GLY A 278 -10.42 -14.07 11.39
N TRP A 279 -10.24 -14.99 10.45
CA TRP A 279 -9.12 -15.92 10.46
C TRP A 279 -8.46 -16.00 9.07
N PRO A 280 -7.12 -15.91 8.96
CA PRO A 280 -6.16 -15.56 10.01
C PRO A 280 -6.48 -14.22 10.69
N SER A 281 -6.17 -14.10 11.98
CA SER A 281 -6.49 -12.89 12.75
C SER A 281 -5.48 -11.78 12.46
N ASP A 282 -5.96 -10.56 12.21
CA ASP A 282 -5.12 -9.36 12.09
C ASP A 282 -4.37 -9.01 13.41
N HIS A 283 -4.83 -9.58 14.52
CA HIS A 283 -4.21 -9.43 15.85
C HIS A 283 -3.10 -10.45 16.10
N ASP A 284 -2.89 -11.42 15.20
CA ASP A 284 -1.85 -12.43 15.35
C ASP A 284 -0.47 -11.84 14.98
N PRO A 285 0.48 -11.73 15.93
CA PRO A 285 1.81 -11.21 15.64
C PRO A 285 2.58 -12.06 14.62
N ASP A 286 2.30 -13.36 14.51
CA ASP A 286 3.00 -14.26 13.59
C ASP A 286 2.61 -14.00 12.13
N THR A 287 1.50 -13.28 11.90
CA THR A 287 1.08 -12.84 10.56
C THR A 287 1.78 -11.56 10.11
N LYS A 288 2.48 -10.86 11.00
CA LYS A 288 3.13 -9.56 10.73
C LYS A 288 4.56 -9.79 10.21
N ALA A 289 4.90 -9.15 9.11
CA ALA A 289 6.23 -9.20 8.50
C ALA A 289 7.11 -8.02 8.93
N ILE A 290 6.51 -6.84 9.04
CA ILE A 290 7.20 -5.59 9.41
C ILE A 290 6.34 -4.88 10.46
N GLY A 291 6.96 -4.44 11.55
CA GLY A 291 6.29 -3.68 12.62
C GLY A 291 7.16 -2.53 13.08
N PHE A 292 6.59 -1.32 13.19
CA PHE A 292 7.30 -0.14 13.68
C PHE A 292 6.34 0.98 14.06
N THR A 293 6.81 1.89 14.90
CA THR A 293 6.04 3.04 15.37
C THR A 293 6.75 4.35 14.99
N VAL A 294 5.99 5.33 14.49
CA VAL A 294 6.52 6.64 14.06
C VAL A 294 5.70 7.78 14.66
N PRO A 295 6.29 8.98 14.84
CA PRO A 295 5.53 10.14 15.26
C PRO A 295 4.56 10.56 14.16
N HIS A 296 3.35 10.96 14.55
CA HIS A 296 2.44 11.62 13.63
C HIS A 296 2.69 13.14 13.64
N PRO A 297 2.71 13.82 12.49
CA PRO A 297 3.01 15.27 12.41
C PRO A 297 2.04 16.19 13.18
N GLN A 298 0.89 15.67 13.62
CA GLN A 298 -0.10 16.42 14.39
C GLN A 298 -0.06 16.12 15.91
N GLY A 299 0.98 15.42 16.39
CA GLY A 299 1.13 14.94 17.78
C GLY A 299 0.82 13.45 17.90
N GLY A 300 1.18 12.77 18.98
CA GLY A 300 0.96 11.32 19.15
C GLY A 300 1.74 10.45 18.15
N ALA A 301 1.31 9.20 17.97
CA ALA A 301 2.02 8.19 17.18
C ALA A 301 1.14 7.57 16.08
N ILE A 302 1.81 6.84 15.19
CA ILE A 302 1.24 5.83 14.31
C ILE A 302 1.98 4.53 14.60
N ASP A 303 1.24 3.47 14.90
CA ASP A 303 1.79 2.11 15.00
C ASP A 303 1.39 1.33 13.75
N ILE A 304 2.39 0.77 13.06
CA ILE A 304 2.25 0.15 11.75
C ILE A 304 2.65 -1.31 11.85
N ALA A 305 1.78 -2.19 11.35
CA ALA A 305 2.05 -3.59 11.11
C ALA A 305 1.70 -3.95 9.65
N ILE A 306 2.66 -4.51 8.93
CA ILE A 306 2.49 -4.94 7.54
C ILE A 306 2.48 -6.46 7.51
N GLY A 307 1.38 -7.05 7.05
CA GLY A 307 1.18 -8.50 7.09
C GLY A 307 2.01 -9.26 6.05
N LYS A 308 2.30 -10.54 6.32
CA LYS A 308 2.94 -11.50 5.41
C LYS A 308 2.08 -11.77 4.18
N HIS A 309 0.78 -11.96 4.38
CA HIS A 309 -0.15 -12.36 3.31
C HIS A 309 -1.29 -11.36 3.08
N VAL A 310 -1.71 -10.61 4.10
CA VAL A 310 -2.89 -9.74 4.02
C VAL A 310 -2.60 -8.42 4.75
N GLY A 311 -2.99 -7.32 4.10
CA GLY A 311 -3.25 -6.03 4.75
C GLY A 311 -2.07 -5.30 5.39
N GLU A 312 -2.36 -4.05 5.72
CA GLU A 312 -1.56 -3.23 6.62
C GLU A 312 -2.50 -2.77 7.73
N THR A 313 -2.09 -2.95 8.98
CA THR A 313 -2.81 -2.43 10.15
C THR A 313 -2.06 -1.21 10.63
N VAL A 314 -2.70 -0.05 10.53
CA VAL A 314 -2.06 1.25 10.80
C VAL A 314 -2.92 1.98 11.83
N TYR A 315 -2.55 1.91 13.10
CA TYR A 315 -3.28 2.58 14.17
C TYR A 315 -2.77 3.98 14.41
N ARG A 316 -3.70 4.91 14.59
CA ARG A 316 -3.44 6.27 15.06
C ARG A 316 -3.60 6.30 16.58
N ILE A 317 -2.55 6.73 17.28
CA ILE A 317 -2.54 6.79 18.76
C ILE A 317 -2.39 8.24 19.21
N GLU A 318 -3.26 8.67 20.12
CA GLU A 318 -3.29 10.02 20.69
C GLU A 318 -3.51 9.96 22.21
N SER A 319 -3.13 11.04 22.91
CA SER A 319 -3.51 11.22 24.31
C SER A 319 -4.92 11.82 24.39
N VAL A 320 -5.83 11.07 25.01
CA VAL A 320 -7.22 11.46 25.27
C VAL A 320 -7.42 11.45 26.78
N GLU A 321 -7.76 12.60 27.36
CA GLU A 321 -7.97 12.77 28.81
C GLU A 321 -6.80 12.26 29.67
N GLY A 322 -5.57 12.37 29.16
CA GLY A 322 -4.35 11.96 29.85
C GLY A 322 -3.97 10.48 29.70
N ALA A 323 -4.73 9.69 28.94
CA ALA A 323 -4.41 8.30 28.61
C ALA A 323 -4.15 8.14 27.10
N LEU A 324 -3.26 7.23 26.70
CA LEU A 324 -3.10 6.88 25.29
C LEU A 324 -4.29 6.03 24.81
N LYS A 325 -4.82 6.37 23.64
CA LYS A 325 -5.94 5.68 23.01
C LYS A 325 -5.68 5.50 21.52
N ILE A 326 -6.16 4.39 20.98
CA ILE A 326 -6.32 4.24 19.54
C ILE A 326 -7.51 5.12 19.13
N THR A 327 -7.28 6.02 18.19
CA THR A 327 -8.28 7.01 17.77
C THR A 327 -8.71 6.81 16.34
N ASP A 328 -7.93 6.11 15.52
CA ASP A 328 -8.25 5.80 14.14
C ASP A 328 -7.45 4.61 13.62
N GLN A 329 -7.90 4.04 12.49
CA GLN A 329 -7.09 3.15 11.66
C GLN A 329 -6.95 3.77 10.27
N LEU A 330 -5.71 4.01 9.83
CA LEU A 330 -5.41 4.78 8.63
C LEU A 330 -5.34 3.86 7.40
N LEU A 331 -6.49 3.59 6.78
CA LEU A 331 -6.60 2.69 5.62
C LEU A 331 -5.78 3.11 4.40
N ASP A 332 -5.62 4.41 4.18
CA ASP A 332 -4.92 4.97 3.02
C ASP A 332 -3.46 5.31 3.31
N TRP A 333 -2.95 4.93 4.47
CA TRP A 333 -1.56 5.20 4.83
C TRP A 333 -0.60 4.44 3.92
N GLY A 334 0.54 5.06 3.62
CA GLY A 334 1.64 4.35 2.95
C GLY A 334 1.42 4.09 1.46
N GLY A 335 0.39 4.66 0.82
CA GLY A 335 0.10 4.43 -0.60
C GLY A 335 1.26 4.75 -1.56
N GLY A 336 2.18 5.64 -1.15
CA GLY A 336 3.40 5.97 -1.86
C GLY A 336 4.59 5.03 -1.61
N PHE A 337 4.53 4.16 -0.61
CA PHE A 337 5.60 3.19 -0.32
C PHE A 337 5.43 1.92 -1.15
N ILE A 338 6.55 1.21 -1.31
CA ILE A 338 6.55 -0.21 -1.65
C ILE A 338 7.25 -0.98 -0.52
N TRP A 339 6.62 -2.05 -0.07
CA TRP A 339 7.15 -2.91 0.97
C TRP A 339 7.59 -4.23 0.34
N PRO A 340 8.88 -4.35 -0.03
CA PRO A 340 9.38 -5.59 -0.55
C PRO A 340 9.34 -6.65 0.55
N LYS A 341 8.85 -7.84 0.20
CA LYS A 341 8.92 -9.02 1.04
C LYS A 341 9.98 -9.92 0.43
N VAL A 342 10.85 -10.46 1.27
CA VAL A 342 11.72 -11.55 0.85
C VAL A 342 11.09 -12.78 1.47
N GLU A 343 10.55 -13.67 0.65
CA GLU A 343 10.13 -14.97 1.14
C GLU A 343 11.37 -15.69 1.68
N ASP A 344 11.24 -16.27 2.87
CA ASP A 344 12.30 -17.04 3.51
C ASP A 344 12.53 -18.39 2.84
#